data_AF-A0A520Y5K2-F1
#
_entry.id   AF-A0A520Y5K2-F1
#
_cell.length_a   1.000
_cell.length_b   1.000
_cell.length_c   1.000
_cell.angle_alpha   90.00
_cell.angle_beta   90.00
_cell.angle_gamma   90.00
#
_symmetry.space_group_name_H-M   'P 1'
#
loop_
_entity.id
_entity.type
_entity.pdbx_description
1 polymer ?
#
loop_
_entity_poly.entity_id
_entity_poly.type
_entity_poly.pdbx_seq_one_letter_code
_entity_poly.pdbx_strand_id
1 'polypeptide(L)'
;MRVIILLLVVVFSLTVACSDGDDLVVTDADSTSELLVSAGDQFEVRLESNPGTGYAWGVSEMTTPLVVELQSQDFVAPADGEAVGAPGTDVFVFEVADSGAGILRLEYLRSFDDPPVPERVVEYIIRIDEAPWPPARDDSQPPSTASATAPVQVSDLFNGDGARDATVRGFVVWDENQARLCEVLMESFPPQCGGEAVVISNPEQLDVELETEGAVRWTQGFVEIAGSFDGEVFVVE
;
A
#
# COMPACT_ATOMS: atom_id res chain seq x y z
N MET A 1 -25.51 -0.28 80.80
CA MET A 1 -24.53 -0.12 79.71
C MET A 1 -25.30 0.02 78.41
N ARG A 2 -25.21 1.17 77.74
CA ARG A 2 -25.89 1.48 76.48
C ARG A 2 -24.85 1.37 75.35
N VAL A 3 -25.08 0.51 74.37
CA VAL A 3 -24.24 0.39 73.17
C VAL A 3 -24.98 1.09 72.04
N ILE A 4 -24.41 2.17 71.53
CA ILE A 4 -24.91 2.94 70.38
C ILE A 4 -24.19 2.38 69.15
N ILE A 5 -24.94 1.80 68.21
CA ILE A 5 -24.42 1.33 66.93
C ILE A 5 -24.65 2.44 65.91
N LEU A 6 -23.56 3.06 65.45
CA LEU A 6 -23.55 4.05 64.37
C LEU A 6 -23.63 3.31 63.03
N LEU A 7 -24.72 3.53 62.30
CA LEU A 7 -24.98 2.98 60.97
C LEU A 7 -24.50 4.01 59.94
N LEU A 8 -23.36 3.73 59.30
CA LEU A 8 -22.74 4.56 58.27
C LEU A 8 -23.31 4.16 56.91
N VAL A 9 -24.30 4.91 56.42
CA VAL A 9 -24.87 4.74 55.07
C VAL A 9 -23.93 5.44 54.08
N VAL A 10 -23.09 4.65 53.41
CA VAL A 10 -22.24 5.12 52.32
C VAL A 10 -23.12 5.22 51.06
N VAL A 11 -23.53 6.44 50.73
CA VAL A 11 -24.20 6.75 49.46
C VAL A 11 -23.12 6.79 48.37
N PHE A 12 -23.03 5.72 47.59
CA PHE A 12 -22.16 5.67 46.41
C PHE A 12 -22.90 6.36 45.26
N SER A 13 -22.65 7.66 45.09
CA SER A 13 -23.13 8.43 43.93
C SER A 13 -22.41 7.91 42.68
N LEU A 14 -23.12 7.12 41.86
CA LEU A 14 -22.71 6.84 40.48
C LEU A 14 -22.87 8.13 39.67
N THR A 15 -21.77 8.86 39.51
CA THR A 15 -21.67 9.86 38.45
C THR A 15 -21.57 9.13 37.13
N VAL A 16 -22.68 9.05 36.41
CA VAL A 16 -22.67 8.72 34.99
C VAL A 16 -22.04 9.91 34.29
N ALA A 17 -20.78 9.77 33.90
CA ALA A 17 -20.17 10.66 32.92
C ALA A 17 -20.81 10.31 31.58
N CYS A 18 -21.65 11.20 31.06
CA CYS A 18 -21.97 11.18 29.63
C CYS A 18 -20.66 11.52 28.91
N SER A 19 -20.11 10.61 28.14
CA SER A 19 -19.11 10.95 27.13
C SER A 19 -19.85 11.68 26.01
N ASP A 20 -19.72 13.00 25.96
CA ASP A 20 -19.97 13.77 24.74
C ASP A 20 -18.92 13.31 23.72
N GLY A 21 -19.24 12.28 22.93
CA GLY A 21 -18.47 11.93 21.75
C GLY A 21 -18.80 12.96 20.69
N ASP A 22 -17.89 13.89 20.43
CA ASP A 22 -17.98 14.77 19.27
C ASP A 22 -18.00 13.89 18.00
N ASP A 23 -19.02 14.04 17.15
CA ASP A 23 -19.06 13.41 15.83
C ASP A 23 -17.82 13.86 15.05
N LEU A 24 -16.85 12.97 14.87
CA LEU A 24 -15.62 13.26 14.14
C LEU A 24 -15.94 13.37 12.65
N VAL A 25 -15.62 14.51 12.05
CA VAL A 25 -15.75 14.75 10.61
C VAL A 25 -14.41 15.18 10.05
N VAL A 26 -13.91 14.46 9.05
CA VAL A 26 -12.64 14.74 8.36
C VAL A 26 -12.86 15.00 6.87
N THR A 27 -11.96 15.78 6.28
CA THR A 27 -12.04 16.24 4.89
C THR A 27 -10.75 15.96 4.13
N ASP A 28 -10.72 16.23 2.82
CA ASP A 28 -9.50 16.11 2.03
C ASP A 28 -8.35 17.01 2.54
N ALA A 29 -8.65 18.09 3.26
CA ALA A 29 -7.66 18.93 3.92
C ALA A 29 -6.92 18.21 5.06
N ASP A 30 -7.53 17.17 5.63
CA ASP A 30 -6.98 16.35 6.72
C ASP A 30 -6.25 15.11 6.19
N SER A 31 -6.06 15.00 4.88
CA SER A 31 -5.33 13.88 4.27
C SER A 31 -3.92 13.77 4.87
N THR A 32 -3.47 12.54 5.06
CA THR A 32 -2.24 12.09 5.73
C THR A 32 -2.17 12.32 7.24
N SER A 33 -3.25 12.82 7.86
CA SER A 33 -3.32 12.99 9.31
C SER A 33 -3.52 11.66 10.05
N GLU A 34 -3.19 11.69 11.35
CA GLU A 34 -3.50 10.62 12.29
C GLU A 34 -4.81 10.93 13.01
N LEU A 35 -5.77 10.01 12.91
CA LEU A 35 -7.08 10.08 13.53
C LEU A 35 -7.12 9.14 14.73
N LEU A 36 -7.20 9.73 15.93
CA LEU A 36 -7.42 9.00 17.18
C LEU A 36 -8.92 8.83 17.39
N VAL A 37 -9.38 7.59 17.29
CA VAL A 37 -10.81 7.22 17.37
C VAL A 37 -11.02 6.15 18.42
N SER A 38 -12.20 6.07 19.04
CA SER A 38 -12.50 5.01 20.02
C SER A 38 -13.17 3.82 19.36
N ALA A 39 -12.96 2.64 19.93
CA ALA A 39 -13.59 1.41 19.43
C ALA A 39 -15.13 1.51 19.41
N GLY A 40 -15.74 1.14 18.28
CA GLY A 40 -17.19 1.18 18.07
C GLY A 40 -17.79 2.57 17.79
N ASP A 41 -16.97 3.63 17.81
CA ASP A 41 -17.43 4.97 17.40
C ASP A 41 -17.68 5.01 15.89
N GLN A 42 -18.39 6.05 15.43
CA GLN A 42 -18.52 6.38 14.02
C GLN A 42 -17.86 7.71 13.72
N PHE A 43 -17.35 7.85 12.50
CA PHE A 43 -16.86 9.14 11.99
C PHE A 43 -17.22 9.31 10.52
N GLU A 44 -17.30 10.56 10.08
CA GLU A 44 -17.58 10.91 8.70
C GLU A 44 -16.32 11.35 7.95
N VAL A 45 -16.20 10.91 6.70
CA VAL A 45 -15.27 11.49 5.73
C VAL A 45 -16.09 12.24 4.68
N ARG A 46 -15.82 13.54 4.52
CA ARG A 46 -16.51 14.42 3.57
C ARG A 46 -15.56 14.91 2.50
N LEU A 47 -15.76 14.47 1.26
CA LEU A 47 -14.87 14.75 0.14
C LEU A 47 -15.62 15.52 -0.95
N GLU A 48 -15.03 16.60 -1.44
CA GLU A 48 -15.56 17.31 -2.61
C GLU A 48 -15.65 16.35 -3.81
N SER A 49 -16.80 16.35 -4.49
CA SER A 49 -17.12 15.41 -5.58
C SER A 49 -17.92 16.10 -6.67
N ASN A 50 -17.67 15.74 -7.93
CA ASN A 50 -18.44 16.22 -9.07
C ASN A 50 -18.87 15.05 -9.98
N PRO A 51 -19.95 14.34 -9.63
CA PRO A 51 -20.42 13.16 -10.38
C PRO A 51 -20.71 13.42 -11.86
N GLY A 52 -21.02 14.67 -12.23
CA GLY A 52 -21.29 15.07 -13.62
C GLY A 52 -20.08 14.92 -14.55
N THR A 53 -18.88 14.76 -14.00
CA THR A 53 -17.63 14.54 -14.76
C THR A 53 -17.36 13.05 -15.06
N GLY A 54 -18.13 12.15 -14.44
CA GLY A 54 -17.96 10.69 -14.51
C GLY A 54 -16.97 10.12 -13.49
N TYR A 55 -16.45 10.95 -12.57
CA TYR A 55 -15.64 10.51 -11.45
C TYR A 55 -16.50 10.24 -10.21
N ALA A 56 -16.04 9.34 -9.36
CA ALA A 56 -16.63 9.03 -8.07
C ALA A 56 -15.55 8.61 -7.07
N TRP A 57 -15.76 8.90 -5.79
CA TRP A 57 -14.93 8.38 -4.71
C TRP A 57 -15.27 6.93 -4.39
N GLY A 58 -14.26 6.13 -4.10
CA GLY A 58 -14.41 4.77 -3.58
C GLY A 58 -13.35 4.44 -2.54
N VAL A 59 -13.66 3.48 -1.66
CA VAL A 59 -12.67 2.93 -0.72
C VAL A 59 -11.68 2.08 -1.51
N SER A 60 -10.39 2.37 -1.36
CA SER A 60 -9.32 1.68 -2.07
C SER A 60 -9.02 0.31 -1.45
N GLU A 61 -8.62 -0.64 -2.29
CA GLU A 61 -8.15 -1.96 -1.86
C GLU A 61 -6.87 -1.90 -1.00
N MET A 62 -6.14 -0.78 -1.01
CA MET A 62 -4.98 -0.56 -0.13
C MET A 62 -5.37 -0.15 1.31
N THR A 63 -6.66 0.04 1.60
CA THR A 63 -7.15 0.27 2.98
C THR A 63 -6.80 -0.95 3.84
N THR A 64 -6.25 -0.70 5.03
CA THR A 64 -5.95 -1.77 5.98
C THR A 64 -7.24 -2.50 6.34
N PRO A 65 -7.33 -3.82 6.12
CA PRO A 65 -8.53 -4.56 6.49
C PRO A 65 -8.81 -4.44 7.98
N LEU A 66 -10.09 -4.41 8.35
CA LEU A 66 -10.58 -4.57 9.74
C LEU A 66 -10.24 -3.43 10.72
N VAL A 67 -9.80 -2.24 10.28
CA VAL A 67 -9.69 -1.07 11.17
C VAL A 67 -10.94 -0.19 11.16
N VAL A 68 -11.66 -0.15 10.03
CA VAL A 68 -12.94 0.54 9.87
C VAL A 68 -13.83 -0.23 8.92
N GLU A 69 -15.15 -0.15 9.13
CA GLU A 69 -16.17 -0.69 8.24
C GLU A 69 -17.01 0.44 7.64
N LEU A 70 -17.19 0.44 6.31
CA LEU A 70 -18.04 1.42 5.65
C LEU A 70 -19.52 1.11 5.93
N GLN A 71 -20.21 2.03 6.61
CA GLN A 71 -21.63 1.92 6.94
C GLN A 71 -22.52 2.54 5.85
N SER A 72 -22.15 3.72 5.34
CA SER A 72 -22.87 4.36 4.25
C SER A 72 -21.97 5.25 3.40
N GLN A 73 -22.40 5.47 2.15
CA GLN A 73 -21.83 6.44 1.23
C GLN A 73 -23.00 7.18 0.55
N ASP A 74 -23.07 8.49 0.77
CA ASP A 74 -24.13 9.36 0.24
C ASP A 74 -23.53 10.57 -0.47
N PHE A 75 -24.19 11.05 -1.52
CA PHE A 75 -23.81 12.31 -2.19
C PHE A 75 -24.74 13.44 -1.77
N VAL A 76 -24.16 14.52 -1.26
CA VAL A 76 -24.84 15.77 -0.92
C VAL A 76 -24.60 16.78 -2.04
N ALA A 77 -25.69 17.15 -2.73
CA ALA A 77 -25.66 18.17 -3.76
C ALA A 77 -25.31 19.57 -3.18
N PRO A 78 -24.70 20.47 -3.98
CA PRO A 78 -24.50 21.86 -3.60
C PRO A 78 -25.82 22.56 -3.24
N ALA A 79 -25.73 23.64 -2.48
CA ALA A 79 -26.90 24.35 -1.96
C ALA A 79 -27.75 24.99 -3.08
N ASP A 80 -29.04 25.18 -2.79
CA ASP A 80 -29.97 25.82 -3.73
C ASP A 80 -29.47 27.20 -4.16
N GLY A 81 -29.35 27.40 -5.47
CA GLY A 81 -28.89 28.67 -6.07
C GLY A 81 -27.43 28.64 -6.56
N GLU A 82 -26.70 27.56 -6.30
CA GLU A 82 -25.40 27.33 -6.95
C GLU A 82 -25.57 26.99 -8.45
N ALA A 83 -24.49 27.19 -9.23
CA ALA A 83 -24.53 26.97 -10.67
C ALA A 83 -24.78 25.49 -11.00
N VAL A 84 -25.50 25.22 -12.10
CA VAL A 84 -25.66 23.85 -12.61
C VAL A 84 -24.27 23.26 -12.91
N GLY A 85 -23.96 22.14 -12.25
CA GLY A 85 -22.64 21.47 -12.35
C GLY A 85 -21.62 21.90 -11.30
N ALA A 86 -22.02 22.70 -10.30
CA ALA A 86 -21.20 22.94 -9.12
C ALA A 86 -20.86 21.62 -8.41
N PRO A 87 -19.65 21.49 -7.83
CA PRO A 87 -19.28 20.31 -7.07
C PRO A 87 -20.17 20.17 -5.82
N GLY A 88 -20.49 18.93 -5.47
CA GLY A 88 -21.10 18.58 -4.20
C GLY A 88 -20.10 17.88 -3.28
N THR A 89 -20.59 17.04 -2.38
CA THR A 89 -19.78 16.34 -1.40
C THR A 89 -20.21 14.89 -1.29
N ASP A 90 -19.27 13.95 -1.46
CA ASP A 90 -19.47 12.56 -1.04
C ASP A 90 -19.22 12.47 0.48
N VAL A 91 -20.15 11.84 1.19
CA VAL A 91 -20.12 11.63 2.63
C VAL A 91 -20.06 10.13 2.90
N PHE A 92 -18.97 9.69 3.52
CA PHE A 92 -18.75 8.32 3.93
C PHE A 92 -18.88 8.23 5.45
N VAL A 93 -19.68 7.31 5.96
CA VAL A 93 -19.77 7.00 7.39
C VAL A 93 -19.05 5.70 7.66
N PHE A 94 -18.07 5.73 8.57
CA PHE A 94 -17.31 4.56 8.97
C PHE A 94 -17.59 4.20 10.42
N GLU A 95 -17.74 2.92 10.72
CA GLU A 95 -17.72 2.36 12.07
C GLU A 95 -16.32 1.86 12.40
N VAL A 96 -15.82 2.22 13.58
CA VAL A 96 -14.48 1.90 14.06
C VAL A 96 -14.48 0.49 14.65
N ALA A 97 -13.49 -0.32 14.28
CA ALA A 97 -13.34 -1.67 14.80
C ALA A 97 -12.98 -1.70 16.30
N ASP A 98 -12.86 -2.91 16.89
CA ASP A 98 -12.61 -3.08 18.32
C ASP A 98 -11.22 -2.61 18.77
N SER A 99 -10.19 -2.73 17.92
CA SER A 99 -8.82 -2.34 18.23
C SER A 99 -7.93 -2.39 16.99
N GLY A 100 -6.82 -1.65 17.03
CA GLY A 100 -5.80 -1.70 15.99
C GLY A 100 -5.43 -0.33 15.45
N ALA A 101 -4.54 -0.33 14.47
CA ALA A 101 -4.19 0.88 13.73
C ALA A 101 -3.89 0.51 12.27
N GLY A 102 -4.23 1.39 11.33
CA GLY A 102 -4.19 1.10 9.91
C GLY A 102 -4.38 2.35 9.06
N ILE A 103 -4.37 2.15 7.74
CA ILE A 103 -4.61 3.18 6.75
C ILE A 103 -6.05 3.05 6.23
N LEU A 104 -6.81 4.13 6.25
CA LEU A 104 -8.02 4.29 5.43
C LEU A 104 -7.66 5.09 4.18
N ARG A 105 -7.86 4.52 2.99
CA ARG A 105 -7.56 5.18 1.70
C ARG A 105 -8.82 5.26 0.84
N LEU A 106 -9.10 6.44 0.32
CA LEU A 106 -10.14 6.69 -0.68
C LEU A 106 -9.52 7.20 -1.98
N GLU A 107 -10.07 6.79 -3.11
CA GLU A 107 -9.59 7.13 -4.45
C GLU A 107 -10.72 7.70 -5.31
N TYR A 108 -10.42 8.79 -6.02
CA TYR A 108 -11.35 9.45 -6.94
C TYR A 108 -11.07 8.99 -8.36
N LEU A 109 -11.92 8.10 -8.86
CA LEU A 109 -11.69 7.34 -10.08
C LEU A 109 -12.79 7.60 -11.10
N ARG A 110 -12.42 7.51 -12.38
CA ARG A 110 -13.37 7.53 -13.47
C ARG A 110 -13.70 6.10 -13.87
N SER A 111 -14.99 5.74 -13.82
CA SER A 111 -15.42 4.34 -13.95
C SER A 111 -15.20 3.70 -15.33
N PHE A 112 -14.75 4.48 -16.33
CA PHE A 112 -14.59 4.03 -17.72
C PHE A 112 -13.19 4.28 -18.29
N ASP A 113 -12.22 4.65 -17.45
CA ASP A 113 -10.81 4.65 -17.83
C ASP A 113 -10.21 3.25 -17.67
N ASP A 114 -9.32 2.86 -18.60
CA ASP A 114 -8.66 1.54 -18.60
C ASP A 114 -7.16 1.69 -18.98
N PRO A 115 -6.23 1.42 -18.05
CA PRO A 115 -6.48 1.12 -16.63
C PRO A 115 -6.99 2.38 -15.89
N PRO A 116 -7.77 2.20 -14.81
CA PRO A 116 -8.20 3.34 -14.01
C PRO A 116 -7.02 3.95 -13.26
N VAL A 117 -6.84 5.27 -13.37
CA VAL A 117 -5.82 6.03 -12.64
C VAL A 117 -6.53 7.05 -11.75
N PRO A 118 -6.29 7.08 -10.43
CA PRO A 118 -6.95 8.04 -9.56
C PRO A 118 -6.51 9.46 -9.87
N GLU A 119 -7.47 10.36 -10.05
CA GLU A 119 -7.19 11.80 -10.17
C GLU A 119 -6.82 12.38 -8.80
N ARG A 120 -7.44 11.86 -7.74
CA ARG A 120 -7.20 12.26 -6.35
C ARG A 120 -7.14 11.04 -5.44
N VAL A 121 -6.33 11.14 -4.41
CA VAL A 121 -6.18 10.14 -3.34
C VAL A 121 -6.24 10.87 -2.00
N VAL A 122 -7.01 10.33 -1.05
CA VAL A 122 -7.07 10.81 0.33
C VAL A 122 -6.79 9.63 1.26
N GLU A 123 -5.90 9.83 2.22
CA GLU A 123 -5.47 8.80 3.15
C GLU A 123 -5.53 9.31 4.59
N TYR A 124 -5.91 8.45 5.53
CA TYR A 124 -5.88 8.73 6.97
C TYR A 124 -5.23 7.57 7.70
N ILE A 125 -4.42 7.89 8.71
CA ILE A 125 -3.90 6.89 9.65
C ILE A 125 -4.93 6.76 10.78
N ILE A 126 -5.64 5.65 10.83
CA ILE A 126 -6.61 5.37 11.88
C ILE A 126 -5.89 4.71 13.05
N ARG A 127 -6.04 5.27 14.25
CA ARG A 127 -5.59 4.67 15.51
C ARG A 127 -6.78 4.51 16.46
N ILE A 128 -7.05 3.26 16.81
CA ILE A 128 -8.15 2.90 17.71
C ILE A 128 -7.63 2.91 19.14
N ASP A 129 -8.20 3.78 19.96
CA ASP A 129 -7.74 4.09 21.31
C ASP A 129 -6.22 4.36 21.32
N GLU A 130 -5.49 3.79 22.28
CA GLU A 130 -4.04 3.98 22.39
C GLU A 130 -3.23 2.99 21.52
N ALA A 131 -3.83 2.35 20.50
CA ALA A 131 -3.13 1.39 19.65
C ALA A 131 -1.85 2.01 19.03
N PRO A 132 -0.70 1.32 19.08
CA PRO A 132 0.55 1.87 18.58
C PRO A 132 0.52 1.99 17.06
N TRP A 133 1.03 3.12 16.54
CA TRP A 133 1.32 3.31 15.12
C TRP A 133 2.83 3.55 14.92
N PRO A 134 3.51 2.79 14.02
CA PRO A 134 2.98 1.69 13.21
C PRO A 134 2.57 0.48 14.08
N PRO A 135 1.65 -0.39 13.60
CA PRO A 135 1.24 -1.58 14.34
C PRO A 135 2.47 -2.41 14.70
N ALA A 136 2.45 -3.02 15.89
CA ALA A 136 3.52 -3.91 16.31
C ALA A 136 3.72 -4.98 15.22
N ARG A 137 4.97 -5.19 14.81
CA ARG A 137 5.27 -6.29 13.88
C ARG A 137 4.80 -7.58 14.55
N ASP A 138 3.86 -8.27 13.92
CA ASP A 138 3.51 -9.62 14.35
C ASP A 138 4.66 -10.54 13.94
N ASP A 139 5.56 -10.83 14.88
CA ASP A 139 6.68 -11.77 14.68
C ASP A 139 6.19 -13.21 14.42
N SER A 140 4.88 -13.48 14.58
CA SER A 140 4.21 -14.76 14.28
C SER A 140 3.67 -14.81 12.86
N GLN A 141 3.48 -13.65 12.21
CA GLN A 141 3.20 -13.59 10.79
C GLN A 141 4.52 -13.98 10.09
N PRO A 142 4.56 -15.05 9.27
CA PRO A 142 5.71 -15.26 8.41
C PRO A 142 5.94 -13.95 7.66
N PRO A 143 7.20 -13.52 7.42
CA PRO A 143 7.45 -12.30 6.69
C PRO A 143 6.54 -12.31 5.47
N SER A 144 5.67 -11.30 5.36
CA SER A 144 4.97 -11.04 4.11
C SER A 144 6.01 -11.22 3.02
N THR A 145 5.72 -12.04 2.02
CA THR A 145 6.68 -12.47 1.00
C THR A 145 7.35 -11.30 0.26
N ALA A 146 6.94 -10.06 0.54
CA ALA A 146 7.65 -8.79 0.30
C ALA A 146 8.92 -8.54 1.16
N SER A 147 9.47 -9.56 1.82
CA SER A 147 10.87 -9.61 2.27
C SER A 147 11.63 -10.83 1.76
N ALA A 148 11.26 -11.34 0.58
CA ALA A 148 12.34 -11.58 -0.37
C ALA A 148 12.93 -10.19 -0.66
N THR A 149 14.24 -10.00 -0.45
CA THR A 149 14.96 -8.79 -0.87
C THR A 149 14.37 -8.32 -2.21
N ALA A 150 13.74 -7.14 -2.24
CA ALA A 150 13.16 -6.62 -3.48
C ALA A 150 14.22 -6.75 -4.57
N PRO A 151 13.86 -7.25 -5.77
CA PRO A 151 14.85 -7.62 -6.74
C PRO A 151 15.65 -6.37 -7.12
N VAL A 152 16.96 -6.46 -6.94
CA VAL A 152 17.92 -5.39 -7.13
C VAL A 152 18.06 -5.15 -8.63
N GLN A 153 18.25 -3.90 -9.06
CA GLN A 153 18.55 -3.63 -10.47
C GLN A 153 19.97 -4.09 -10.82
N VAL A 154 20.22 -4.39 -12.09
CA VAL A 154 21.56 -4.81 -12.53
C VAL A 154 22.63 -3.78 -12.18
N SER A 155 22.32 -2.48 -12.30
CA SER A 155 23.23 -1.39 -11.93
C SER A 155 23.55 -1.32 -10.44
N ASP A 156 22.60 -1.75 -9.60
CA ASP A 156 22.78 -1.79 -8.15
C ASP A 156 23.67 -2.96 -7.68
N LEU A 157 23.91 -3.97 -8.52
CA LEU A 157 24.88 -5.03 -8.23
C LEU A 157 26.31 -4.50 -8.10
N PHE A 158 26.62 -3.40 -8.75
CA PHE A 158 27.97 -2.82 -8.74
C PHE A 158 28.14 -1.76 -7.64
N ASN A 159 27.05 -1.40 -6.94
CA ASN A 159 27.09 -0.48 -5.81
C ASN A 159 27.57 -1.20 -4.55
N GLY A 160 28.87 -1.10 -4.23
CA GLY A 160 29.50 -1.70 -3.04
C GLY A 160 30.59 -2.73 -3.37
N ASP A 161 31.41 -3.07 -2.37
CA ASP A 161 32.55 -3.98 -2.54
C ASP A 161 32.22 -5.41 -2.06
N GLY A 162 32.55 -6.42 -2.87
CA GLY A 162 32.55 -7.83 -2.48
C GLY A 162 31.35 -8.66 -2.95
N ALA A 163 31.44 -9.97 -2.66
CA ALA A 163 30.43 -10.94 -3.05
C ALA A 163 29.12 -10.77 -2.27
N ARG A 164 27.98 -10.88 -2.95
CA ARG A 164 26.65 -10.69 -2.36
C ARG A 164 25.62 -11.62 -3.00
N ASP A 165 24.73 -12.17 -2.17
CA ASP A 165 23.55 -12.88 -2.63
C ASP A 165 22.44 -11.86 -2.89
N ALA A 166 21.80 -11.93 -4.07
CA ALA A 166 20.73 -11.03 -4.46
C ALA A 166 19.79 -11.69 -5.47
N THR A 167 18.51 -11.33 -5.39
CA THR A 167 17.59 -11.49 -6.51
C THR A 167 17.73 -10.28 -7.41
N VAL A 168 17.99 -10.48 -8.69
CA VAL A 168 18.27 -9.40 -9.64
C VAL A 168 17.21 -9.37 -10.72
N ARG A 169 16.65 -8.19 -10.97
CA ARG A 169 15.66 -7.97 -12.03
C ARG A 169 16.34 -7.45 -13.29
N GLY A 170 16.11 -8.11 -14.42
CA GLY A 170 16.67 -7.69 -15.72
C GLY A 170 16.14 -8.51 -16.87
N PHE A 171 16.74 -8.35 -18.05
CA PHE A 171 16.52 -9.20 -19.22
C PHE A 171 17.67 -10.15 -19.40
N VAL A 172 17.41 -11.39 -19.80
CA VAL A 172 18.51 -12.29 -20.22
C VAL A 172 18.73 -12.09 -21.70
N VAL A 173 19.99 -11.88 -22.10
CA VAL A 173 20.43 -11.98 -23.49
C VAL A 173 21.57 -12.99 -23.55
N TRP A 174 21.39 -14.03 -24.35
CA TRP A 174 22.34 -15.11 -24.54
C TRP A 174 22.72 -15.23 -26.01
N ASP A 175 23.97 -14.87 -26.30
CA ASP A 175 24.58 -15.01 -27.62
C ASP A 175 25.63 -16.15 -27.65
N GLU A 176 26.35 -16.29 -28.76
CA GLU A 176 27.34 -17.35 -28.98
C GLU A 176 28.52 -17.31 -27.98
N ASN A 177 28.76 -16.15 -27.36
CA ASN A 177 29.88 -15.95 -26.45
C ASN A 177 29.47 -16.15 -25.00
N GLN A 178 28.38 -15.51 -24.57
CA GLN A 178 28.01 -15.44 -23.16
C GLN A 178 26.52 -15.14 -22.96
N ALA A 179 26.00 -15.59 -21.82
CA ALA A 179 24.74 -15.13 -21.29
C ALA A 179 24.98 -13.92 -20.38
N ARG A 180 24.11 -12.93 -20.50
CA ARG A 180 24.14 -11.71 -19.70
C ARG A 180 22.78 -11.40 -19.12
N LEU A 181 22.78 -10.93 -17.89
CA LEU A 181 21.64 -10.24 -17.30
C LEU A 181 21.80 -8.75 -17.58
N CYS A 182 20.97 -8.22 -18.46
CA CYS A 182 20.97 -6.84 -18.93
C CYS A 182 19.96 -6.01 -18.13
N GLU A 183 20.28 -4.75 -17.86
CA GLU A 183 19.34 -3.79 -17.28
C GLU A 183 18.18 -3.49 -18.23
N VAL A 184 18.49 -3.24 -19.51
CA VAL A 184 17.50 -2.98 -20.56
C VAL A 184 17.86 -3.71 -21.87
N LEU A 185 16.87 -3.87 -22.75
CA LEU A 185 17.09 -4.28 -24.13
C LEU A 185 17.17 -3.05 -25.04
N MET A 186 18.14 -3.05 -25.96
CA MET A 186 18.19 -2.06 -27.03
C MET A 186 17.12 -2.33 -28.09
N GLU A 187 16.66 -1.29 -28.79
CA GLU A 187 15.69 -1.37 -29.88
C GLU A 187 16.31 -1.97 -31.17
N SER A 188 16.81 -3.21 -31.09
CA SER A 188 17.38 -3.99 -32.20
C SER A 188 16.72 -5.36 -32.32
N PHE A 189 16.86 -6.01 -33.48
CA PHE A 189 16.40 -7.39 -33.69
C PHE A 189 17.51 -8.23 -34.33
N PRO A 190 18.09 -9.24 -33.65
CA PRO A 190 17.83 -9.60 -32.25
C PRO A 190 18.19 -8.50 -31.25
N PRO A 191 17.53 -8.44 -30.08
CA PRO A 191 17.83 -7.46 -29.05
C PRO A 191 19.21 -7.71 -28.43
N GLN A 192 19.85 -6.63 -27.99
CA GLN A 192 21.15 -6.65 -27.32
C GLN A 192 21.04 -5.97 -25.95
N CYS A 193 21.93 -6.29 -25.01
CA CYS A 193 21.98 -5.56 -23.74
C CYS A 193 22.24 -4.07 -23.97
N GLY A 194 21.42 -3.23 -23.36
CA GLY A 194 21.70 -1.82 -23.11
C GLY A 194 21.84 -1.56 -21.62
N GLY A 195 22.46 -0.43 -21.25
CA GLY A 195 22.72 -0.08 -19.86
C GLY A 195 23.80 -0.95 -19.22
N GLU A 196 23.68 -1.16 -17.91
CA GLU A 196 24.56 -2.06 -17.15
C GLU A 196 24.22 -3.52 -17.47
N ALA A 197 25.24 -4.38 -17.53
CA ALA A 197 25.05 -5.81 -17.79
C ALA A 197 26.10 -6.63 -17.03
N VAL A 198 25.66 -7.75 -16.45
CA VAL A 198 26.52 -8.71 -15.76
C VAL A 198 26.52 -10.04 -16.50
N VAL A 199 27.67 -10.71 -16.53
CA VAL A 199 27.81 -12.04 -17.14
C VAL A 199 27.21 -13.09 -16.21
N ILE A 200 26.37 -13.96 -16.75
CA ILE A 200 25.85 -15.13 -16.03
C ILE A 200 26.85 -16.28 -16.27
N SER A 201 27.47 -16.77 -15.21
CA SER A 201 28.56 -17.74 -15.28
C SER A 201 28.08 -19.18 -15.52
N ASN A 202 26.85 -19.50 -15.11
CA ASN A 202 26.19 -20.81 -15.18
C ASN A 202 24.80 -20.73 -15.86
N PRO A 203 24.71 -20.24 -17.11
CA PRO A 203 23.43 -19.96 -17.76
C PRO A 203 22.56 -21.20 -18.01
N GLU A 204 23.12 -22.39 -17.95
CA GLU A 204 22.38 -23.66 -18.00
C GLU A 204 21.43 -23.88 -16.81
N GLN A 205 21.60 -23.14 -15.72
CA GLN A 205 20.73 -23.19 -14.53
C GLN A 205 19.56 -22.20 -14.61
N LEU A 206 19.49 -21.39 -15.67
CA LEU A 206 18.39 -20.44 -15.85
C LEU A 206 17.06 -21.17 -16.11
N ASP A 207 16.11 -21.01 -15.19
CA ASP A 207 14.72 -21.43 -15.36
C ASP A 207 13.85 -20.27 -15.88
N VAL A 208 14.13 -19.83 -17.11
CA VAL A 208 13.39 -18.73 -17.77
C VAL A 208 13.04 -19.08 -19.21
N GLU A 209 11.91 -18.55 -19.69
CA GLU A 209 11.51 -18.70 -21.08
C GLU A 209 12.31 -17.75 -21.98
N LEU A 210 12.98 -18.34 -22.98
CA LEU A 210 13.80 -17.61 -23.94
C LEU A 210 13.24 -17.75 -25.35
N GLU A 211 13.00 -16.61 -26.01
CA GLU A 211 12.85 -16.56 -27.45
C GLU A 211 14.19 -16.74 -28.14
N THR A 212 14.18 -17.10 -29.43
CA THR A 212 15.41 -17.38 -30.18
C THR A 212 15.26 -16.87 -31.61
N GLU A 213 16.25 -16.09 -32.05
CA GLU A 213 16.41 -15.66 -33.44
C GLU A 213 17.89 -15.78 -33.84
N GLY A 214 18.15 -16.58 -34.86
CA GLY A 214 19.52 -16.93 -35.24
C GLY A 214 20.27 -17.60 -34.08
N ALA A 215 21.34 -16.96 -33.63
CA ALA A 215 22.19 -17.44 -32.53
C ALA A 215 21.96 -16.70 -31.20
N VAL A 216 20.98 -15.80 -31.15
CA VAL A 216 20.68 -14.99 -29.97
C VAL A 216 19.38 -15.46 -29.35
N ARG A 217 19.36 -15.59 -28.02
CA ARG A 217 18.20 -15.96 -27.22
C ARG A 217 17.95 -14.88 -26.16
N TRP A 218 16.70 -14.54 -25.89
CA TRP A 218 16.39 -13.48 -24.92
C TRP A 218 15.03 -13.65 -24.24
N THR A 219 14.82 -12.99 -23.11
CA THR A 219 13.51 -12.90 -22.45
C THR A 219 12.68 -11.75 -23.01
N GLN A 220 11.39 -11.97 -23.28
CA GLN A 220 10.47 -10.92 -23.76
C GLN A 220 10.14 -9.85 -22.70
N GLY A 221 10.21 -10.24 -21.43
CA GLY A 221 9.99 -9.37 -20.28
C GLY A 221 11.14 -9.43 -19.28
N PHE A 222 11.01 -8.62 -18.24
CA PHE A 222 11.87 -8.72 -17.08
C PHE A 222 11.71 -10.07 -16.40
N VAL A 223 12.83 -10.65 -16.00
CA VAL A 223 12.91 -11.82 -15.15
C VAL A 223 13.62 -11.45 -13.85
N GLU A 224 13.34 -12.21 -12.81
CA GLU A 224 13.96 -12.08 -11.49
C GLU A 224 14.77 -13.35 -11.24
N ILE A 225 16.08 -13.20 -11.12
CA ILE A 225 17.00 -14.33 -10.99
C ILE A 225 17.71 -14.20 -9.63
N ALA A 226 17.53 -15.22 -8.78
CA ALA A 226 18.27 -15.34 -7.53
C ALA A 226 19.67 -15.90 -7.82
N GLY A 227 20.67 -15.35 -7.13
CA GLY A 227 22.06 -15.72 -7.35
C GLY A 227 23.04 -14.97 -6.48
N SER A 228 24.31 -15.34 -6.60
CA SER A 228 25.44 -14.65 -5.99
C SER A 228 26.21 -13.86 -7.05
N PHE A 229 26.44 -12.57 -6.79
CA PHE A 229 27.36 -11.73 -7.55
C PHE A 229 28.71 -11.67 -6.83
N ASP A 230 29.82 -11.99 -7.49
CA ASP A 230 31.15 -12.01 -6.86
C ASP A 230 31.97 -10.72 -7.04
N GLY A 231 31.42 -9.73 -7.74
CA GLY A 231 32.10 -8.49 -8.14
C GLY A 231 32.44 -8.43 -9.64
N GLU A 232 32.36 -9.55 -10.36
CA GLU A 232 32.62 -9.64 -11.80
C GLU A 232 31.52 -10.40 -12.54
N VAL A 233 31.05 -11.53 -11.99
CA VAL A 233 30.05 -12.40 -12.61
C VAL A 233 28.91 -12.72 -11.65
N PHE A 234 27.75 -13.05 -12.22
CA PHE A 234 26.58 -13.51 -11.50
C PHE A 234 26.47 -15.04 -11.62
N VAL A 235 26.20 -15.71 -10.51
CA VAL A 235 26.02 -17.17 -10.42
C VAL A 235 24.59 -17.44 -9.97
N VAL A 236 23.80 -18.08 -10.83
CA VAL A 236 22.40 -18.47 -10.54
C VAL A 236 22.37 -19.55 -9.46
N GLU A 237 21.42 -19.46 -8.53
CA GLU A 237 21.15 -20.44 -7.47
C GLU A 237 20.19 -21.56 -7.88
#